data_AF-A0A7S2EWJ6-F1
#
_entry.id   AF-A0A7S2EWJ6-F1
#
_cell.length_a   1.000
_cell.length_b   1.000
_cell.length_c   1.000
_cell.angle_alpha   90.00
_cell.angle_beta   90.00
_cell.angle_gamma   90.00
#
_symmetry.space_group_name_H-M   'P 1'
#
loop_
_entity.id
_entity.type
_entity.pdbx_description
1 polymer ?
#
loop_
_entity_poly.entity_id
_entity_poly.type
_entity_poly.pdbx_seq_one_letter_code
_entity_poly.pdbx_strand_id
1 'polypeptide(L)'
;AKVIGQGAWSSVGRRKAQEDAFVLHEIHDDKDNAVLMAGIFDGHGGKAASSTASQMLPAVFAAELASAAFSTGGRANSQNLRSALRSSWDIVCDSYRNGCDVGSGTYVADYDPREGIIYADTGS
;
A
#
# COMPACT_ATOMS: atom_id res chain seq x y z
N ALA A 1 19.69 -12.02 -1.02
CA ALA A 1 20.37 -11.47 0.17
C ALA A 1 19.32 -11.26 1.24
N LYS A 2 19.45 -11.90 2.41
CA LYS A 2 18.51 -11.71 3.52
C LYS A 2 18.66 -10.28 4.02
N VAL A 3 17.60 -9.47 3.97
CA VAL A 3 17.62 -8.12 4.54
C VAL A 3 17.54 -8.27 6.06
N ILE A 4 18.62 -7.96 6.77
CA ILE A 4 18.71 -8.01 8.24
C ILE A 4 18.82 -6.57 8.74
N GLY A 5 17.81 -6.06 9.45
CA GLY A 5 17.86 -4.77 10.14
C GLY A 5 16.87 -3.71 9.68
N GLN A 6 15.58 -4.03 9.61
CA GLN A 6 14.54 -3.03 9.33
C GLN A 6 13.57 -2.92 10.48
N GLY A 7 13.16 -1.68 10.75
CA GLY A 7 12.18 -1.35 11.76
C GLY A 7 11.50 -0.05 11.37
N ALA A 8 10.22 0.04 11.70
CA ALA A 8 9.45 1.26 11.61
C ALA A 8 8.99 1.63 13.02
N TRP A 9 9.03 2.92 13.32
CA TRP A 9 8.48 3.48 14.55
C TRP A 9 7.45 4.53 14.15
N SER A 10 6.27 4.47 14.75
CA SER A 10 5.28 5.54 14.69
C SER A 10 4.92 6.00 16.11
N SER A 11 4.76 7.30 16.31
CA SER A 11 4.40 7.88 17.61
C SER A 11 3.41 9.02 17.44
N VAL A 12 2.47 9.15 18.39
CA VAL A 12 1.47 10.23 18.37
C VAL A 12 2.05 11.62 18.64
N GLY A 13 3.23 11.67 19.28
CA GLY A 13 3.83 12.91 19.75
C GLY A 13 2.89 13.70 20.67
N ARG A 14 2.58 14.94 20.27
CA ARG A 14 1.72 15.88 21.02
C ARG A 14 0.27 15.93 20.51
N ARG A 15 -0.08 15.13 19.49
CA ARG A 15 -1.42 15.12 18.90
C ARG A 15 -2.41 14.38 19.80
N LYS A 16 -3.70 14.63 19.60
CA LYS A 16 -4.78 13.97 20.36
C LYS A 16 -5.09 12.56 19.85
N ALA A 17 -4.79 12.27 18.59
CA ALA A 17 -5.06 11.00 17.93
C ALA A 17 -3.88 10.61 17.03
N GLN A 18 -3.69 9.31 16.81
CA GLN A 18 -2.75 8.78 15.82
C GLN A 18 -3.47 8.63 14.49
N GLU A 19 -3.07 9.43 13.51
CA GLU A 19 -3.56 9.38 12.13
C GLU A 19 -2.49 8.82 11.19
N ASP A 20 -1.23 8.76 11.62
CA ASP A 20 -0.14 8.19 10.83
C ASP A 20 -0.23 6.66 10.78
N ALA A 21 0.06 6.10 9.60
CA ALA A 21 0.26 4.67 9.39
C ALA A 21 1.55 4.43 8.60
N PHE A 22 2.01 3.19 8.59
CA PHE A 22 3.14 2.79 7.75
C PHE A 22 2.92 1.38 7.21
N VAL A 23 3.63 1.06 6.13
CA VAL A 23 3.81 -0.30 5.65
C VAL A 23 5.29 -0.64 5.70
N LEU A 24 5.59 -1.82 6.22
CA LEU A 24 6.89 -2.47 6.13
C LEU A 24 6.61 -3.97 5.94
N HIS A 25 6.53 -4.40 4.69
CA HIS A 25 6.01 -5.72 4.33
C HIS A 25 6.90 -6.37 3.27
N GLU A 26 7.33 -7.61 3.51
CA GLU A 26 8.11 -8.40 2.56
C GLU A 26 7.16 -9.34 1.80
N ILE A 27 7.16 -9.23 0.48
CA ILE A 27 6.30 -9.99 -0.43
C ILE A 27 7.18 -11.01 -1.14
N HIS A 28 6.83 -12.28 -0.98
CA HIS A 28 7.56 -13.41 -1.56
C HIS A 28 6.80 -13.98 -2.76
N ASP A 29 7.52 -14.42 -3.77
CA ASP A 29 6.97 -15.24 -4.85
C ASP A 29 7.22 -16.75 -4.60
N ASP A 30 6.61 -17.61 -5.42
CA ASP A 30 6.74 -19.07 -5.33
C ASP A 30 8.19 -19.58 -5.58
N LYS A 31 9.11 -18.69 -5.99
CA LYS A 31 10.51 -18.98 -6.31
C LYS A 31 11.47 -18.36 -5.29
N ASP A 32 10.96 -17.96 -4.12
CA ASP A 32 11.73 -17.37 -3.01
C ASP A 32 12.42 -16.03 -3.38
N ASN A 33 11.91 -15.33 -4.41
CA ASN A 33 12.26 -13.92 -4.63
C ASN A 33 11.39 -13.05 -3.74
N ALA A 34 12.02 -12.04 -3.13
CA ALA A 34 11.35 -11.12 -2.24
C ALA A 34 11.40 -9.68 -2.75
N VAL A 35 10.30 -8.96 -2.58
CA VAL A 35 10.21 -7.51 -2.70
C VAL A 35 9.81 -6.93 -1.36
N LEU A 36 10.59 -5.97 -0.87
CA LEU A 36 10.23 -5.21 0.31
C LEU A 36 9.42 -3.98 -0.10
N MET A 37 8.22 -3.86 0.44
CA MET A 37 7.44 -2.63 0.42
C MET A 37 7.63 -1.87 1.73
N ALA A 38 8.07 -0.62 1.61
CA ALA A 38 8.13 0.32 2.72
C ALA A 38 7.44 1.63 2.33
N GLY A 39 6.65 2.20 3.23
CA GLY A 39 5.90 3.42 2.98
C GLY A 39 5.34 4.03 4.27
N ILE A 40 5.14 5.33 4.26
CA ILE A 40 4.59 6.10 5.38
C ILE A 40 3.38 6.86 4.86
N PHE A 41 2.30 6.85 5.65
CA PHE A 41 1.07 7.56 5.37
C PHE A 41 0.84 8.58 6.47
N ASP A 42 0.89 9.87 6.12
CA ASP A 42 0.55 10.99 7.00
C ASP A 42 -0.96 11.23 6.89
N GLY A 43 -1.70 10.81 7.92
CA GLY A 43 -3.16 10.94 7.94
C GLY A 43 -3.60 12.36 8.28
N HIS A 44 -4.72 12.81 7.72
CA HIS A 44 -5.27 14.14 8.01
C HIS A 44 -6.79 14.13 8.04
N GLY A 45 -7.38 14.70 9.10
CA GLY A 45 -8.84 14.81 9.23
C GLY A 45 -9.51 13.54 9.78
N GLY A 46 -8.69 12.53 10.08
CA GLY A 46 -9.05 11.22 10.59
C GLY A 46 -7.99 10.19 10.19
N LYS A 47 -8.22 8.92 10.48
CA LYS A 47 -7.26 7.82 10.25
C LYS A 47 -7.71 6.81 9.20
N ALA A 48 -8.87 6.99 8.59
CA ALA A 48 -9.48 5.97 7.75
C ALA A 48 -8.66 5.73 6.47
N ALA A 49 -8.25 6.81 5.80
CA ALA A 49 -7.44 6.76 4.59
C ALA A 49 -6.07 6.10 4.83
N SER A 50 -5.34 6.56 5.84
CA SER A 50 -4.01 6.01 6.18
C SER A 50 -4.09 4.56 6.62
N SER A 51 -5.10 4.20 7.42
CA SER A 51 -5.36 2.82 7.83
C SER A 51 -5.67 1.93 6.62
N THR A 52 -6.59 2.36 5.76
CA THR A 52 -6.98 1.64 4.54
C THR A 52 -5.78 1.41 3.63
N ALA A 53 -4.98 2.46 3.38
CA ALA A 53 -3.79 2.35 2.56
C ALA A 53 -2.77 1.36 3.15
N SER A 54 -2.50 1.43 4.45
CA SER A 54 -1.54 0.52 5.10
C SER A 54 -1.98 -0.95 5.10
N GLN A 55 -3.29 -1.22 5.13
CA GLN A 55 -3.84 -2.57 5.19
C GLN A 55 -3.98 -3.21 3.80
N MET A 56 -4.45 -2.44 2.81
CA MET A 56 -4.78 -2.98 1.49
C MET A 56 -3.57 -3.01 0.54
N LEU A 57 -2.73 -1.97 0.58
CA LEU A 57 -1.68 -1.77 -0.42
C LEU A 57 -0.73 -2.97 -0.59
N PRO A 58 -0.28 -3.68 0.47
CA PRO A 58 0.61 -4.84 0.30
C PRO A 58 -0.02 -5.96 -0.54
N ALA A 59 -1.28 -6.31 -0.26
CA ALA A 59 -1.98 -7.40 -0.92
C ALA A 59 -2.31 -7.03 -2.38
N VAL A 60 -2.81 -5.81 -2.60
CA VAL A 60 -3.13 -5.33 -3.96
C VAL A 60 -1.85 -5.25 -4.80
N PHE A 61 -0.76 -4.73 -4.25
CA PHE A 61 0.51 -4.67 -4.96
C PHE A 61 1.06 -6.05 -5.28
N ALA A 62 0.97 -7.02 -4.37
CA ALA A 62 1.41 -8.40 -4.65
C ALA A 62 0.65 -9.00 -5.85
N ALA A 63 -0.67 -8.80 -5.91
CA ALA A 63 -1.50 -9.26 -7.03
C ALA A 63 -1.14 -8.55 -8.35
N GLU A 64 -1.02 -7.22 -8.33
CA GLU A 64 -0.64 -6.44 -9.51
C GLU A 64 0.77 -6.77 -10.01
N LEU A 65 1.70 -7.02 -9.09
CA LEU A 65 3.08 -7.40 -9.43
C LEU A 65 3.13 -8.81 -10.04
N ALA A 66 2.39 -9.77 -9.50
CA ALA A 66 2.29 -11.11 -10.05
C ALA A 66 1.72 -11.07 -11.49
N SER A 67 0.66 -10.29 -11.71
CA SER A 67 0.07 -10.05 -13.03
C SER A 67 1.07 -9.41 -14.01
N ALA A 68 1.77 -8.37 -13.57
CA ALA A 68 2.77 -7.69 -14.40
C ALA A 68 3.99 -8.59 -14.73
N ALA A 69 4.47 -9.38 -13.77
CA ALA A 69 5.62 -10.26 -13.94
C ALA A 69 5.31 -11.51 -14.79
N PHE A 70 4.04 -11.93 -14.87
CA PHE A 70 3.61 -13.02 -15.75
C PHE A 70 3.94 -12.72 -17.22
N SER A 71 3.81 -11.44 -17.62
CA SER A 71 4.11 -11.00 -18.99
C SER A 71 5.60 -11.07 -19.37
N THR A 72 6.51 -11.16 -18.40
CA THR A 72 7.97 -11.11 -18.60
C THR A 72 8.69 -12.42 -18.25
N GLY A 73 7.97 -13.55 -18.20
CA GLY A 73 8.57 -14.85 -17.89
C GLY A 73 8.80 -15.10 -16.41
N GLY A 74 8.05 -14.41 -15.54
CA GLY A 74 8.04 -14.65 -14.09
C GLY A 74 9.17 -13.97 -13.32
N ARG A 75 9.76 -12.89 -13.86
CA ARG A 75 10.64 -12.00 -13.10
C ARG A 75 10.28 -10.55 -13.37
N ALA A 76 9.91 -9.84 -12.31
CA ALA A 76 9.58 -8.41 -12.41
C ALA A 76 10.83 -7.59 -12.73
N ASN A 77 10.69 -6.67 -13.69
CA ASN A 77 11.66 -5.59 -13.93
C ASN A 77 11.17 -4.27 -13.31
N SER A 78 11.97 -3.21 -13.43
CA SER A 78 11.64 -1.88 -12.88
C SER A 78 10.33 -1.31 -13.43
N GLN A 79 10.00 -1.56 -14.70
CA GLN A 79 8.75 -1.12 -15.30
C GLN A 79 7.56 -1.89 -14.70
N ASN A 80 7.69 -3.20 -14.45
CA ASN A 80 6.66 -3.98 -13.79
C ASN A 80 6.40 -3.47 -12.36
N LEU A 81 7.47 -3.21 -11.59
CA LEU A 81 7.36 -2.67 -10.23
C LEU A 81 6.65 -1.31 -10.22
N ARG A 82 7.04 -0.41 -11.12
CA ARG A 82 6.42 0.92 -11.23
C ARG A 82 4.95 0.85 -11.64
N SER A 83 4.62 0.03 -12.63
CA SER A 83 3.24 -0.15 -13.07
C SER A 83 2.39 -0.79 -11.98
N ALA A 84 2.89 -1.83 -11.31
CA ALA A 84 2.17 -2.50 -10.22
C ALA A 84 1.93 -1.56 -9.04
N LEU A 85 2.93 -0.76 -8.65
CA LEU A 85 2.79 0.21 -7.56
C LEU A 85 1.74 1.26 -7.90
N ARG A 86 1.80 1.84 -9.09
CA ARG A 86 0.81 2.83 -9.55
C ARG A 86 -0.61 2.24 -9.61
N SER A 87 -0.76 1.08 -10.23
CA SER A 87 -2.05 0.40 -10.36
C SER A 87 -2.63 0.07 -8.97
N SER A 88 -1.81 -0.48 -8.08
CA SER A 88 -2.23 -0.79 -6.72
C SER A 88 -2.63 0.45 -5.92
N TRP A 89 -1.95 1.58 -6.13
CA TRP A 89 -2.29 2.85 -5.51
C TRP A 89 -3.65 3.38 -5.99
N ASP A 90 -3.89 3.33 -7.30
CA ASP A 90 -5.15 3.75 -7.90
C ASP A 90 -6.31 2.89 -7.37
N ILE A 91 -6.14 1.56 -7.29
CA ILE A 91 -7.14 0.63 -6.72
C ILE A 91 -7.41 0.94 -5.24
N VAL A 92 -6.39 1.18 -4.43
CA VAL A 92 -6.55 1.52 -3.00
C VAL A 92 -7.29 2.85 -2.85
N CYS A 93 -6.95 3.86 -3.65
CA CYS A 93 -7.62 5.15 -3.63
C CYS A 93 -9.09 5.02 -4.00
N ASP A 94 -9.40 4.28 -5.05
CA ASP A 94 -10.77 4.06 -5.50
C ASP A 94 -11.56 3.22 -4.51
N SER A 95 -10.93 2.21 -3.90
CA SER A 95 -11.56 1.38 -2.86
C SER A 95 -11.93 2.21 -1.64
N TYR A 96 -11.02 3.09 -1.20
CA TYR A 96 -11.28 4.04 -0.11
C TYR A 96 -12.43 5.00 -0.46
N ARG A 97 -12.40 5.64 -1.64
CA ARG A 97 -13.44 6.61 -2.06
C ARG A 97 -14.81 5.98 -2.23
N ASN A 98 -14.85 4.74 -2.74
CA ASN A 98 -16.10 4.03 -3.00
C ASN A 98 -16.61 3.26 -1.77
N GLY A 99 -15.85 3.24 -0.67
CA GLY A 99 -16.18 2.48 0.55
C GLY A 99 -16.29 0.98 0.30
N CYS A 100 -15.59 0.45 -0.70
CA CYS A 100 -15.69 -0.94 -1.14
C CYS A 100 -14.33 -1.42 -1.63
N ASP A 101 -13.84 -2.53 -1.08
CA ASP A 101 -12.74 -3.25 -1.71
C ASP A 101 -13.24 -3.88 -3.01
N VAL A 102 -12.88 -3.24 -4.13
CA VAL A 102 -13.34 -3.59 -5.49
C VAL A 102 -12.94 -5.04 -5.86
N GLY A 103 -11.90 -5.60 -5.22
CA GLY A 103 -11.45 -6.98 -5.47
C GLY A 103 -12.19 -8.06 -4.68
N SER A 104 -12.73 -7.74 -3.50
CA SER A 104 -13.39 -8.72 -2.61
C SER A 104 -14.90 -8.49 -2.44
N GLY A 105 -15.41 -7.33 -2.84
CA GLY A 105 -16.81 -6.93 -2.61
C GLY A 105 -17.11 -6.60 -1.14
N THR A 106 -16.07 -6.45 -0.31
CA THR A 106 -16.22 -6.13 1.11
C THR A 106 -16.30 -4.62 1.30
N TYR A 107 -17.41 -4.14 1.85
CA TYR A 107 -17.64 -2.72 2.07
C TYR A 107 -16.95 -2.26 3.37
N VAL A 108 -16.07 -1.27 3.26
CA VAL A 108 -15.42 -0.64 4.41
C VAL A 108 -16.14 0.69 4.65
N ALA A 109 -16.94 0.75 5.72
CA ALA A 109 -17.85 1.85 6.05
C ALA A 109 -17.14 3.10 6.63
N ASP A 110 -15.91 3.38 6.22
CA ASP A 110 -15.04 4.40 6.84
C ASP A 110 -14.65 5.55 5.88
N TYR A 111 -15.30 5.69 4.71
CA TYR A 111 -15.06 6.85 3.86
C TYR A 111 -15.49 8.17 4.56
N ASP A 112 -14.52 9.00 4.95
CA ASP A 112 -14.75 10.37 5.40
C ASP A 112 -14.34 11.36 4.30
N PRO A 113 -15.30 12.07 3.66
CA PRO A 113 -14.99 13.07 2.64
C PRO A 113 -14.13 14.24 3.15
N ARG A 114 -13.95 14.41 4.47
CA ARG A 114 -13.07 15.41 5.07
C ARG A 114 -11.58 15.03 5.00
N GLU A 115 -11.26 13.74 4.88
CA GLU A 115 -9.88 13.25 4.79
C GLU A 115 -9.26 13.49 3.39
N GLY A 116 -10.07 13.80 2.36
CA GLY A 116 -9.59 14.31 1.08
C GLY A 116 -9.00 13.25 0.13
N ILE A 117 -7.83 13.53 -0.44
CA ILE A 117 -7.18 12.72 -1.49
C ILE A 117 -5.94 12.05 -0.90
N ILE A 118 -5.77 10.76 -1.16
CA ILE A 118 -4.54 10.04 -0.83
C ILE A 118 -3.49 10.34 -1.92
N TYR A 119 -2.37 10.97 -1.53
CA TYR A 119 -1.25 11.30 -2.42
C TYR A 119 -0.02 10.49 -2.03
N ALA A 120 0.71 9.96 -3.02
CA ALA A 120 1.98 9.28 -2.81
C ALA A 120 3.03 9.86 -3.76
N ASP A 121 4.24 10.07 -3.23
CA ASP A 121 5.44 10.35 -4.01
C ASP A 121 6.40 9.16 -3.86
N THR A 122 6.99 8.73 -4.96
CA THR A 122 7.98 7.64 -4.99
C THR A 122 9.34 8.26 -5.29
N GLY A 123 10.24 8.25 -4.31
CA GLY A 123 11.59 8.82 -4.46
C GLY A 123 12.38 8.18 -5.60
N SER A 124 13.25 8.98 -6.23
CA SER A 124 14.15 8.59 -7.33
C SER A 124 15.40 7.88 -6.86
#